data_AF-A0A2W4HZT1-F1
#
_entry.id   AF-A0A2W4HZT1-F1
#
_cell.length_a   1.000
_cell.length_b   1.000
_cell.length_c   1.000
_cell.angle_alpha   90.00
_cell.angle_beta   90.00
_cell.angle_gamma   90.00
#
_symmetry.space_group_name_H-M   'P 1'
#
loop_
_entity.id
_entity.type
_entity.pdbx_description
1 polymer ?
#
loop_
_entity_poly.entity_id
_entity_poly.type
_entity_poly.pdbx_seq_one_letter_code
_entity_poly.pdbx_strand_id
1 'polypeptide(L)'
;MLPFVSKSFAKVSSGKQSFASRLSMSASVMVLTIVQPFCGALAQNPNDIANIPVSPVPAGQMGMQANQMNRGGGNIHQWFERYDQVRRQAQMSPAEKSRADGLMSKGMSGLGAMLAGDEKVVTQNLLSKLVGKYQTAAEQMKSLPLFRETEQLHRGYYQYFSQARELFSDYLRVQGNLFAMDEATGKPLAGVLMGKKQALETLDMNNKALDEQLRQQFNIPPYRY
;
A
#
# COMPACT_ATOMS: atom_id res chain seq x y z
N MET A 1 56.34 -49.64 -7.66
CA MET A 1 55.68 -50.20 -6.46
C MET A 1 55.77 -49.16 -5.35
N LEU A 2 54.66 -48.53 -4.98
CA LEU A 2 54.59 -47.50 -3.94
C LEU A 2 53.74 -48.02 -2.75
N PRO A 3 54.09 -47.68 -1.50
CA PRO A 3 53.43 -48.23 -0.31
C PRO A 3 52.12 -47.50 0.02
N PHE A 4 51.14 -48.30 0.46
CA PHE A 4 49.80 -47.91 0.88
C PHE A 4 49.82 -47.52 2.36
N VAL A 5 49.54 -46.25 2.69
CA VAL A 5 49.44 -45.78 4.09
C VAL A 5 47.98 -45.81 4.53
N SER A 6 47.69 -46.71 5.47
CA SER A 6 46.39 -46.87 6.13
C SER A 6 46.20 -45.78 7.19
N LYS A 7 45.10 -45.02 7.11
CA LYS A 7 44.71 -44.05 8.15
C LYS A 7 43.49 -44.55 8.92
N SER A 8 43.71 -44.82 10.20
CA SER A 8 42.69 -45.16 11.21
C SER A 8 41.71 -44.02 11.43
N PHE A 9 40.41 -44.33 11.42
CA PHE A 9 39.35 -43.42 11.85
C PHE A 9 39.11 -43.56 13.36
N ALA A 10 39.33 -42.48 14.10
CA ALA A 10 38.97 -42.36 15.51
C ALA A 10 37.48 -42.05 15.64
N LYS A 11 36.82 -42.79 16.53
CA LYS A 11 35.41 -42.71 16.91
C LYS A 11 35.20 -41.49 17.82
N VAL A 12 34.53 -40.45 17.32
CA VAL A 12 34.13 -39.28 18.13
C VAL A 12 32.78 -39.55 18.80
N SER A 13 32.80 -39.42 20.13
CA SER A 13 31.72 -39.63 21.08
C SER A 13 30.64 -38.54 20.99
N SER A 14 29.37 -38.96 21.00
CA SER A 14 28.19 -38.10 20.99
C SER A 14 27.93 -37.57 22.40
N GLY A 15 28.31 -36.30 22.64
CA GLY A 15 27.94 -35.56 23.84
C GLY A 15 26.58 -34.89 23.68
N LYS A 16 25.53 -35.49 24.28
CA LYS A 16 24.25 -34.82 24.52
C LYS A 16 24.44 -33.74 25.58
N GLN A 17 24.51 -32.47 25.20
CA GLN A 17 24.30 -31.36 26.13
C GLN A 17 22.87 -30.83 25.99
N SER A 18 22.10 -31.05 27.05
CA SER A 18 20.78 -30.50 27.29
C SER A 18 20.91 -29.01 27.59
N PHE A 19 20.50 -28.15 26.64
CA PHE A 19 20.30 -26.72 26.89
C PHE A 19 18.81 -26.47 27.10
N ALA A 20 18.38 -26.61 28.35
CA ALA A 20 17.13 -26.05 28.84
C ALA A 20 17.32 -24.54 29.07
N SER A 21 17.26 -23.76 28.00
CA SER A 21 17.13 -22.30 28.10
C SER A 21 15.67 -21.93 27.88
N ARG A 22 15.05 -21.50 28.97
CA ARG A 22 13.70 -20.95 29.08
C ARG A 22 13.54 -19.76 28.14
N LEU A 23 12.90 -19.97 26.99
CA LEU A 23 12.22 -18.91 26.25
C LEU A 23 10.77 -18.89 26.72
N SER A 24 10.53 -18.07 27.75
CA SER A 24 9.21 -17.56 28.07
C SER A 24 8.79 -16.61 26.94
N MET A 25 8.30 -17.16 25.83
CA MET A 25 7.58 -16.36 24.85
C MET A 25 6.22 -16.02 25.45
N SER A 26 6.14 -14.79 25.95
CA SER A 26 4.90 -14.14 26.29
C SER A 26 4.01 -14.16 25.05
N ALA A 27 2.98 -15.01 25.09
CA ALA A 27 1.87 -14.98 24.17
C ALA A 27 1.13 -13.66 24.39
N SER A 28 1.55 -12.61 23.67
CA SER A 28 0.68 -11.46 23.45
C SER A 28 -0.44 -11.91 22.52
N VAL A 29 -1.50 -12.42 23.16
CA VAL A 29 -2.85 -12.40 22.64
C VAL A 29 -3.19 -10.93 22.38
N MET A 30 -2.87 -10.44 21.18
CA MET A 30 -3.50 -9.21 20.71
C MET A 30 -4.95 -9.55 20.41
N VAL A 31 -5.76 -9.17 21.38
CA VAL A 31 -7.20 -9.18 21.36
C VAL A 31 -7.67 -8.58 20.03
N LEU A 32 -8.27 -9.47 19.24
CA LEU A 32 -9.21 -9.22 18.18
C LEU A 32 -10.19 -8.11 18.64
N THR A 33 -9.94 -6.87 18.25
CA THR A 33 -10.88 -5.79 18.50
C THR A 33 -12.00 -5.89 17.49
N ILE A 34 -13.18 -6.02 18.08
CA ILE A 34 -14.48 -6.25 17.49
C ILE A 34 -14.83 -5.21 16.42
N VAL A 35 -15.20 -5.76 15.27
CA VAL A 35 -16.18 -5.26 14.28
C VAL A 35 -17.06 -4.13 14.83
N GLN A 36 -16.94 -2.92 14.29
CA GLN A 36 -18.07 -1.99 14.29
C GLN A 36 -18.94 -2.25 13.04
N PRO A 37 -20.27 -2.42 13.20
CA PRO A 37 -21.19 -2.45 12.08
C PRO A 37 -21.39 -1.02 11.56
N PHE A 38 -20.93 -0.75 10.34
CA PHE A 38 -21.32 0.46 9.63
C PHE A 38 -22.74 0.24 9.06
N CYS A 39 -23.75 0.67 9.82
CA CYS A 39 -25.10 0.85 9.31
C CYS A 39 -25.08 1.99 8.28
N GLY A 40 -25.66 1.72 7.11
CA GLY A 40 -25.75 2.67 6.01
C GLY A 40 -26.70 3.84 6.27
N ALA A 41 -26.51 4.87 5.46
CA ALA A 41 -27.55 5.83 5.11
C ALA A 41 -27.33 6.28 3.67
N LEU A 42 -28.45 6.52 3.01
CA LEU A 42 -28.69 6.53 1.59
C LEU A 42 -28.01 7.68 0.82
N ALA A 43 -27.79 7.37 -0.45
CA ALA A 43 -27.58 8.30 -1.54
C ALA A 43 -28.71 9.34 -1.64
N GLN A 44 -28.33 10.59 -1.92
CA GLN A 44 -29.11 11.54 -2.73
C GLN A 44 -28.14 12.52 -3.42
N ASN A 45 -28.28 12.60 -4.73
CA ASN A 45 -27.72 13.57 -5.69
C ASN A 45 -28.82 13.67 -6.79
N PRO A 46 -28.90 14.66 -7.70
CA PRO A 46 -28.28 15.99 -7.80
C PRO A 46 -29.34 17.12 -7.99
N ASN A 47 -28.86 18.35 -8.18
CA ASN A 47 -29.50 19.53 -8.79
C ASN A 47 -29.92 20.65 -7.83
N ASP A 48 -29.00 21.58 -7.62
CA ASP A 48 -29.33 23.00 -7.50
C ASP A 48 -28.28 23.80 -8.28
N ILE A 49 -28.65 24.16 -9.51
CA ILE A 49 -27.97 25.19 -10.32
C ILE A 49 -28.62 26.51 -9.92
N ALA A 50 -27.97 27.29 -9.07
CA ALA A 50 -28.38 28.64 -8.73
C ALA A 50 -27.22 29.63 -8.93
N ASN A 51 -27.26 30.28 -10.10
CA ASN A 51 -27.16 31.73 -10.27
C ASN A 51 -26.04 32.48 -9.50
N ILE A 52 -24.95 32.84 -10.19
CA ILE A 52 -23.91 33.75 -9.66
C ILE A 52 -23.97 35.09 -10.42
N PRO A 53 -24.30 36.22 -9.77
CA PRO A 53 -24.16 37.54 -10.35
C PRO A 53 -22.68 37.96 -10.44
N VAL A 54 -22.29 38.46 -11.61
CA VAL A 54 -20.93 38.95 -11.92
C VAL A 54 -20.85 40.42 -11.49
N SER A 55 -20.02 40.72 -10.48
CA SER A 55 -19.69 42.09 -10.08
C SER A 55 -18.33 42.52 -10.64
N PRO A 56 -18.15 43.78 -11.05
CA PRO A 56 -16.90 44.30 -11.62
C PRO A 56 -15.82 44.55 -10.56
N VAL A 57 -14.57 44.27 -10.91
CA VAL A 57 -13.38 44.42 -10.06
C VAL A 57 -12.81 45.85 -10.19
N PRO A 58 -12.60 46.59 -9.09
CA PRO A 58 -11.90 47.87 -9.11
C PRO A 58 -10.37 47.69 -9.22
N ALA A 59 -9.77 48.49 -10.09
CA ALA A 59 -8.33 48.62 -10.25
C ALA A 59 -7.74 49.46 -9.12
N GLY A 60 -6.73 48.94 -8.42
CA GLY A 60 -5.85 49.74 -7.57
C GLY A 60 -5.48 49.07 -6.26
N GLN A 61 -4.36 48.36 -6.24
CA GLN A 61 -3.45 48.29 -5.09
C GLN A 61 -2.16 47.56 -5.49
N MET A 62 -1.20 48.32 -6.02
CA MET A 62 0.21 47.95 -6.00
C MET A 62 0.80 48.48 -4.70
N GLY A 63 1.04 47.59 -3.74
CA GLY A 63 1.71 47.96 -2.50
C GLY A 63 1.85 46.76 -1.57
N MET A 64 3.11 46.45 -1.22
CA MET A 64 3.56 45.49 -0.20
C MET A 64 3.65 44.02 -0.63
N GLN A 65 4.69 43.72 -1.41
CA GLN A 65 5.16 42.37 -1.69
C GLN A 65 6.51 42.14 -0.99
N ALA A 66 6.49 42.09 0.35
CA ALA A 66 7.66 41.73 1.15
C ALA A 66 7.27 41.22 2.55
N ASN A 67 6.33 40.28 2.63
CA ASN A 67 6.15 39.46 3.85
C ASN A 67 5.41 38.13 3.56
N GLN A 68 5.83 37.43 2.51
CA GLN A 68 5.12 36.24 1.98
C GLN A 68 5.69 34.90 2.47
N MET A 69 6.54 34.88 3.49
CA MET A 69 7.01 33.63 4.12
C MET A 69 6.03 33.05 5.15
N ASN A 70 4.91 33.74 5.44
CA ASN A 70 3.84 33.24 6.31
C ASN A 70 2.54 32.90 5.55
N ARG A 71 2.59 32.81 4.20
CA ARG A 71 1.47 32.36 3.34
C ARG A 71 1.55 30.87 2.96
N GLY A 72 2.31 30.07 3.71
CA GLY A 72 2.45 28.63 3.45
C GLY A 72 1.18 27.81 3.72
N GLY A 73 0.34 28.24 4.67
CA GLY A 73 -0.84 27.48 5.11
C GLY A 73 -1.88 27.23 4.02
N GLY A 74 -2.25 28.25 3.24
CA GLY A 74 -3.27 28.12 2.19
C GLY A 74 -2.90 27.11 1.09
N ASN A 75 -1.61 27.03 0.74
CA ASN A 75 -1.11 26.09 -0.26
C ASN A 75 -1.12 24.64 0.25
N ILE A 76 -0.90 24.44 1.55
CA ILE A 76 -0.90 23.11 2.18
C ILE A 76 -2.33 22.54 2.24
N HIS A 77 -3.34 23.34 2.57
CA HIS A 77 -4.74 22.89 2.54
C HIS A 77 -5.14 22.41 1.13
N GLN A 78 -4.86 23.22 0.12
CA GLN A 78 -5.14 22.85 -1.27
C GLN A 78 -4.36 21.59 -1.70
N TRP A 79 -3.13 21.43 -1.21
CA TRP A 79 -2.35 20.22 -1.45
C TRP A 79 -3.04 18.99 -0.88
N PHE A 80 -3.49 19.04 0.38
CA PHE A 80 -4.20 17.93 1.03
C PHE A 80 -5.52 17.60 0.33
N GLU A 81 -6.26 18.60 -0.17
CA GLU A 81 -7.46 18.36 -0.97
C GLU A 81 -7.19 17.54 -2.24
N ARG A 82 -6.15 17.93 -3.01
CA ARG A 82 -5.75 17.20 -4.23
C ARG A 82 -5.21 15.81 -3.89
N TYR A 83 -4.36 15.73 -2.88
CA TYR A 83 -3.84 14.47 -2.35
C TYR A 83 -4.96 13.51 -1.93
N ASP A 84 -6.00 14.02 -1.26
CA ASP A 84 -7.17 13.22 -0.86
C ASP A 84 -7.99 12.75 -2.06
N GLN A 85 -8.06 13.54 -3.13
CA GLN A 85 -8.66 13.09 -4.39
C GLN A 85 -7.90 11.89 -4.98
N VAL A 86 -6.56 11.94 -5.00
CA VAL A 86 -5.73 10.82 -5.48
C VAL A 86 -5.98 9.55 -4.64
N ARG A 87 -6.03 9.69 -3.31
CA ARG A 87 -6.30 8.55 -2.40
C ARG A 87 -7.68 7.94 -2.63
N ARG A 88 -8.72 8.76 -2.78
CA ARG A 88 -10.08 8.26 -3.08
C ARG A 88 -10.14 7.48 -4.39
N GLN A 89 -9.44 7.94 -5.42
CA GLN A 89 -9.39 7.25 -6.72
C GLN A 89 -8.66 5.90 -6.63
N ALA A 90 -7.58 5.84 -5.85
CA ALA A 90 -6.83 4.61 -5.61
C ALA A 90 -7.56 3.61 -4.70
N GLN A 91 -8.61 4.06 -4.00
CA GLN A 91 -9.28 3.26 -3.00
C GLN A 91 -10.01 2.06 -3.61
N MET A 92 -9.91 0.93 -2.91
CA MET A 92 -10.72 -0.25 -3.15
C MET A 92 -12.03 -0.14 -2.39
N SER A 93 -13.14 -0.50 -3.02
CA SER A 93 -14.37 -0.69 -2.26
C SER A 93 -14.22 -1.85 -1.25
N PRO A 94 -15.00 -1.90 -0.17
CA PRO A 94 -14.96 -3.02 0.78
C PRO A 94 -15.15 -4.39 0.10
N ALA A 95 -16.03 -4.45 -0.91
CA ALA A 95 -16.26 -5.65 -1.70
C ALA A 95 -15.05 -6.02 -2.59
N GLU A 96 -14.42 -5.03 -3.24
CA GLU A 96 -13.18 -5.25 -4.02
C GLU A 96 -12.04 -5.74 -3.11
N LYS A 97 -11.89 -5.14 -1.92
CA LYS A 97 -10.87 -5.53 -0.94
C LYS A 97 -11.09 -6.97 -0.45
N SER A 98 -12.30 -7.30 -0.01
CA SER A 98 -12.63 -8.66 0.45
C SER A 98 -12.38 -9.70 -0.64
N ARG A 99 -12.74 -9.38 -1.90
CA ARG A 99 -12.46 -10.25 -3.04
C ARG A 99 -10.96 -10.38 -3.29
N ALA A 100 -10.20 -9.28 -3.31
CA ALA A 100 -8.75 -9.30 -3.50
C ALA A 100 -8.04 -10.11 -2.40
N ASP A 101 -8.41 -9.92 -1.12
CA ASP A 101 -7.84 -10.68 0.01
C ASP A 101 -8.18 -12.18 -0.06
N GLY A 102 -9.41 -12.53 -0.44
CA GLY A 102 -9.80 -13.92 -0.67
C GLY A 102 -9.00 -14.57 -1.81
N LEU A 103 -8.65 -13.80 -2.83
CA LEU A 103 -7.88 -14.30 -3.97
C LEU A 103 -6.38 -14.45 -3.65
N MET A 104 -5.81 -13.51 -2.89
CA MET A 104 -4.42 -13.62 -2.45
C MET A 104 -4.20 -14.80 -1.50
N SER A 105 -5.16 -15.07 -0.62
CA SER A 105 -5.08 -16.23 0.29
C SER A 105 -5.23 -17.56 -0.44
N LYS A 106 -6.18 -17.67 -1.37
CA LYS A 106 -6.36 -18.88 -2.20
C LYS A 106 -5.21 -19.12 -3.18
N GLY A 107 -4.71 -18.07 -3.83
CA GLY A 107 -3.67 -18.17 -4.87
C GLY A 107 -2.33 -18.71 -4.37
N MET A 108 -1.97 -18.44 -3.11
CA MET A 108 -0.71 -18.92 -2.52
C MET A 108 -0.79 -20.34 -1.95
N SER A 109 -1.99 -20.88 -1.73
CA SER A 109 -2.17 -22.21 -1.11
C SER A 109 -1.99 -23.38 -2.10
N GLY A 110 -1.31 -23.16 -3.24
CA GLY A 110 -1.04 -24.22 -4.23
C GLY A 110 -2.18 -24.54 -5.20
N LEU A 111 -3.36 -23.92 -5.06
CA LEU A 111 -4.52 -24.11 -5.95
C LEU A 111 -4.60 -23.14 -7.14
N GLY A 112 -3.56 -22.37 -7.44
CA GLY A 112 -3.56 -21.47 -8.61
C GLY A 112 -3.86 -22.19 -9.94
N ALA A 113 -3.54 -23.48 -10.03
CA ALA A 113 -3.90 -24.34 -11.17
C ALA A 113 -5.36 -24.80 -11.19
N MET A 114 -6.09 -24.68 -10.07
CA MET A 114 -7.45 -25.19 -9.89
C MET A 114 -8.53 -24.10 -10.00
N LEU A 115 -8.16 -22.81 -10.06
CA LEU A 115 -9.08 -21.75 -10.48
C LEU A 115 -9.33 -21.88 -11.99
N ALA A 116 -10.19 -22.83 -12.37
CA ALA A 116 -10.67 -22.99 -13.73
C ALA A 116 -11.97 -22.19 -13.93
N GLY A 117 -12.14 -21.59 -15.12
CA GLY A 117 -13.39 -20.92 -15.52
C GLY A 117 -13.52 -19.46 -15.08
N ASP A 118 -14.75 -19.06 -14.77
CA ASP A 118 -15.16 -17.66 -14.59
C ASP A 118 -14.46 -16.94 -13.42
N GLU A 119 -14.15 -17.64 -12.33
CA GLU A 119 -13.49 -17.04 -11.16
C GLU A 119 -12.09 -16.51 -11.51
N LYS A 120 -11.36 -17.20 -12.41
CA LYS A 120 -10.06 -16.74 -12.92
C LYS A 120 -10.20 -15.43 -13.69
N VAL A 121 -11.18 -15.34 -14.59
CA VAL A 121 -11.41 -14.14 -15.42
C VAL A 121 -11.83 -12.95 -14.56
N VAL A 122 -12.75 -13.15 -13.62
CA VAL A 122 -13.18 -12.11 -12.67
C VAL A 122 -12.00 -11.61 -11.84
N THR A 123 -11.13 -12.53 -11.41
CA THR A 123 -9.92 -12.20 -10.67
C THR A 123 -8.93 -11.39 -11.49
N GLN A 124 -8.63 -11.85 -12.71
CA GLN A 124 -7.72 -11.15 -13.61
C GLN A 124 -8.23 -9.74 -13.93
N ASN A 125 -9.54 -9.59 -14.14
CA ASN A 125 -10.16 -8.29 -14.37
C ASN A 125 -10.03 -7.37 -13.16
N LEU A 126 -10.26 -7.89 -11.94
CA LEU A 126 -10.07 -7.13 -10.71
C LEU A 126 -8.62 -6.68 -10.54
N LEU A 127 -7.66 -7.62 -10.65
CA LEU A 127 -6.23 -7.31 -10.51
C LEU A 127 -5.76 -6.31 -11.56
N SER A 128 -6.17 -6.46 -12.82
CA SER A 128 -5.83 -5.54 -13.90
C SER A 128 -6.40 -4.14 -13.66
N LYS A 129 -7.65 -4.05 -13.16
CA LYS A 129 -8.25 -2.79 -12.74
C LYS A 129 -7.46 -2.13 -11.61
N LEU A 130 -7.00 -2.89 -10.62
CA LEU A 130 -6.19 -2.36 -9.53
C LEU A 130 -4.83 -1.86 -10.02
N VAL A 131 -4.15 -2.60 -10.90
CA VAL A 131 -2.90 -2.14 -11.54
C VAL A 131 -3.10 -0.78 -12.20
N GLY A 132 -4.17 -0.62 -13.01
CA GLY A 132 -4.49 0.66 -13.66
C GLY A 132 -4.80 1.79 -12.67
N LYS A 133 -5.58 1.53 -11.62
CA LYS A 133 -5.87 2.49 -10.55
C LYS A 133 -4.59 2.98 -9.87
N TYR A 134 -3.72 2.06 -9.45
CA TYR A 134 -2.49 2.40 -8.74
C TYR A 134 -1.47 3.08 -9.65
N GLN A 135 -1.40 2.72 -10.94
CA GLN A 135 -0.60 3.47 -11.92
C GLN A 135 -1.07 4.93 -12.01
N THR A 136 -2.37 5.13 -12.21
CA THR A 136 -2.96 6.48 -12.31
C THR A 136 -2.71 7.28 -11.04
N ALA A 137 -2.88 6.66 -9.87
CA ALA A 137 -2.63 7.31 -8.59
C ALA A 137 -1.15 7.69 -8.38
N ALA A 138 -0.21 6.83 -8.80
CA ALA A 138 1.21 7.14 -8.74
C ALA A 138 1.58 8.31 -9.66
N GLU A 139 1.04 8.36 -10.88
CA GLU A 139 1.24 9.47 -11.82
C GLU A 139 0.64 10.78 -11.30
N GLN A 140 -0.57 10.74 -10.77
CA GLN A 140 -1.21 11.90 -10.16
C GLN A 140 -0.44 12.38 -8.94
N MET A 141 0.01 11.48 -8.07
CA MET A 141 0.84 11.82 -6.91
C MET A 141 2.12 12.54 -7.37
N LYS A 142 2.81 11.98 -8.37
CA LYS A 142 4.01 12.58 -8.96
C LYS A 142 3.78 13.99 -9.54
N SER A 143 2.57 14.27 -10.02
CA SER A 143 2.21 15.60 -10.55
C SER A 143 1.91 16.65 -9.48
N LEU A 144 1.70 16.24 -8.22
CA LEU A 144 1.46 17.19 -7.13
C LEU A 144 2.74 17.97 -6.80
N PRO A 145 2.64 19.27 -6.47
CA PRO A 145 3.78 20.03 -6.00
C PRO A 145 4.35 19.39 -4.72
N LEU A 146 5.67 19.38 -4.61
CA LEU A 146 6.38 18.85 -3.46
C LEU A 146 6.66 19.98 -2.48
N PHE A 147 5.99 19.95 -1.32
CA PHE A 147 6.27 20.85 -0.21
C PHE A 147 7.16 20.15 0.80
N ARG A 148 8.08 20.90 1.42
CA ARG A 148 9.03 20.32 2.39
C ARG A 148 8.31 19.68 3.57
N GLU A 149 7.21 20.29 3.99
CA GLU A 149 6.37 19.86 5.12
C GLU A 149 5.67 18.51 4.85
N THR A 150 5.29 18.24 3.60
CA THR A 150 4.55 17.03 3.23
C THR A 150 5.39 16.07 2.38
N GLU A 151 6.67 16.35 2.18
CA GLU A 151 7.57 15.59 1.30
C GLU A 151 7.62 14.11 1.66
N GLN A 152 7.77 13.81 2.96
CA GLN A 152 7.85 12.43 3.44
C GLN A 152 6.54 11.67 3.15
N LEU A 153 5.40 12.32 3.38
CA LEU A 153 4.07 11.73 3.12
C LEU A 153 3.85 11.50 1.62
N HIS A 154 4.20 12.50 0.80
CA HIS A 154 4.13 12.41 -0.66
C HIS A 154 4.95 11.23 -1.18
N ARG A 155 6.22 11.14 -0.78
CA ARG A 155 7.13 10.07 -1.21
C ARG A 155 6.65 8.71 -0.72
N GLY A 156 6.17 8.63 0.52
CA GLY A 156 5.60 7.42 1.11
C GLY A 156 4.40 6.89 0.32
N TYR A 157 3.45 7.75 -0.04
CA TYR A 157 2.29 7.32 -0.84
C TYR A 157 2.62 7.04 -2.30
N TYR A 158 3.54 7.79 -2.91
CA TYR A 158 4.04 7.46 -4.24
C TYR A 158 4.69 6.06 -4.27
N GLN A 159 5.53 5.77 -3.27
CA GLN A 159 6.14 4.45 -3.11
C GLN A 159 5.09 3.37 -2.89
N TYR A 160 4.08 3.63 -2.04
CA TYR A 160 2.98 2.70 -1.80
C TYR A 160 2.22 2.37 -3.10
N PHE A 161 1.79 3.37 -3.87
CA PHE A 161 1.08 3.12 -5.13
C PHE A 161 1.94 2.37 -6.15
N SER A 162 3.22 2.71 -6.24
CA SER A 162 4.17 2.04 -7.15
C SER A 162 4.35 0.56 -6.77
N GLN A 163 4.58 0.28 -5.48
CA GLN A 163 4.76 -1.09 -4.97
C GLN A 163 3.45 -1.89 -5.03
N ALA A 164 2.30 -1.27 -4.76
CA ALA A 164 0.99 -1.91 -4.91
C ALA A 164 0.77 -2.34 -6.36
N ARG A 165 1.00 -1.44 -7.33
CA ARG A 165 0.91 -1.76 -8.76
C ARG A 165 1.79 -2.94 -9.14
N GLU A 166 3.05 -2.94 -8.69
CA GLU A 166 3.99 -4.03 -8.94
C GLU A 166 3.49 -5.35 -8.34
N LEU A 167 3.06 -5.33 -7.07
CA LEU A 167 2.51 -6.50 -6.38
C LEU A 167 1.35 -7.13 -7.18
N PHE A 168 0.37 -6.33 -7.60
CA PHE A 168 -0.78 -6.84 -8.37
C PHE A 168 -0.38 -7.33 -9.77
N SER A 169 0.64 -6.71 -10.39
CA SER A 169 1.19 -7.16 -11.67
C SER A 169 1.89 -8.52 -11.53
N ASP A 170 2.65 -8.72 -10.45
CA ASP A 170 3.29 -9.99 -10.14
C ASP A 170 2.26 -11.09 -9.87
N TYR A 171 1.16 -10.78 -9.18
CA TYR A 171 0.04 -11.71 -9.02
C TYR A 171 -0.55 -12.15 -10.38
N LEU A 172 -0.74 -11.21 -11.31
CA LEU A 172 -1.18 -11.53 -12.67
C LEU A 172 -0.19 -12.43 -13.41
N ARG A 173 1.11 -12.16 -13.29
CA ARG A 173 2.18 -13.00 -13.88
C ARG A 173 2.14 -14.42 -13.33
N VAL A 174 2.05 -14.58 -12.01
CA VAL A 174 1.99 -15.89 -11.35
C VAL A 174 0.72 -16.67 -11.73
N GLN A 175 -0.40 -15.99 -11.93
CA GLN A 175 -1.64 -16.63 -12.42
C GLN A 175 -1.55 -17.12 -13.88
N GLY A 176 -0.75 -16.45 -14.71
CA GLY A 176 -0.47 -16.88 -16.08
C GLY A 176 0.61 -17.97 -16.15
N ASN A 177 1.61 -17.89 -15.26
CA ASN A 177 2.74 -18.80 -15.19
C ASN A 177 3.19 -18.98 -13.73
N LEU A 178 2.90 -20.15 -13.14
CA LEU A 178 3.24 -20.46 -11.75
C LEU A 178 4.75 -20.39 -11.46
N PHE A 179 5.58 -20.61 -12.49
CA PHE A 179 7.04 -20.57 -12.41
C PHE A 179 7.60 -19.23 -12.93
N ALA A 180 6.79 -18.18 -12.97
CA ALA A 180 7.26 -16.85 -13.31
C ALA A 180 8.38 -16.43 -12.34
N MET A 181 9.51 -16.03 -12.90
CA MET A 181 10.67 -15.56 -12.15
C MET A 181 10.66 -14.04 -12.10
N ASP A 182 11.16 -13.50 -11.00
CA ASP A 182 11.49 -12.09 -10.88
C ASP A 182 12.71 -11.79 -11.77
N GLU A 183 12.57 -10.79 -12.64
CA GLU A 183 13.62 -10.37 -13.58
C GLU A 183 14.84 -9.79 -12.86
N ALA A 184 14.64 -9.15 -11.70
CA ALA A 184 15.72 -8.51 -10.97
C ALA A 184 16.53 -9.50 -10.13
N THR A 185 15.86 -10.50 -9.52
CA THR A 185 16.50 -11.41 -8.56
C THR A 185 16.67 -12.84 -9.07
N GLY A 186 16.00 -13.22 -10.17
CA GLY A 186 15.96 -14.59 -10.68
C GLY A 186 15.20 -15.58 -9.77
N LYS A 187 14.55 -15.10 -8.71
CA LYS A 187 13.80 -15.95 -7.77
C LYS A 187 12.36 -16.17 -8.25
N PRO A 188 11.71 -17.28 -7.89
CA PRO A 188 10.29 -17.48 -8.18
C PRO A 188 9.43 -16.37 -7.57
N LEU A 189 8.60 -15.70 -8.38
CA LEU A 189 7.74 -14.60 -7.92
C LEU A 189 6.82 -15.05 -6.78
N ALA A 190 6.25 -16.25 -6.88
CA ALA A 190 5.35 -16.80 -5.87
C ALA A 190 5.94 -16.78 -4.45
N GLY A 191 7.25 -17.03 -4.30
CA GLY A 191 7.92 -17.06 -3.01
C GLY A 191 8.15 -15.68 -2.37
N VAL A 192 8.11 -14.60 -3.16
CA VAL A 192 8.38 -13.23 -2.68
C VAL A 192 7.11 -12.39 -2.49
N LEU A 193 5.97 -12.81 -3.08
CA LEU A 193 4.70 -12.08 -3.01
C LEU A 193 4.24 -11.81 -1.58
N MET A 194 4.37 -12.79 -0.69
CA MET A 194 3.98 -12.64 0.72
C MET A 194 4.79 -11.54 1.42
N GLY A 195 6.10 -11.51 1.19
CA GLY A 195 6.99 -10.48 1.73
C GLY A 195 6.66 -9.09 1.17
N LYS A 196 6.41 -8.99 -0.14
CA LYS A 196 5.97 -7.73 -0.78
C LYS A 196 4.65 -7.23 -0.18
N LYS A 197 3.68 -8.13 0.09
CA LYS A 197 2.41 -7.77 0.74
C LYS A 197 2.63 -7.21 2.15
N GLN A 198 3.41 -7.89 2.98
CA GLN A 198 3.71 -7.43 4.35
C GLN A 198 4.44 -6.08 4.36
N ALA A 199 5.40 -5.88 3.45
CA ALA A 199 6.09 -4.62 3.30
C ALA A 199 5.13 -3.49 2.90
N LEU A 200 4.19 -3.77 1.99
CA LEU A 200 3.18 -2.82 1.54
C LEU A 200 2.20 -2.44 2.66
N GLU A 201 1.77 -3.41 3.48
CA GLU A 201 0.92 -3.17 4.66
C GLU A 201 1.63 -2.30 5.71
N THR A 202 2.92 -2.58 5.95
CA THR A 202 3.74 -1.75 6.86
C THR A 202 3.85 -0.32 6.34
N LEU A 203 4.08 -0.15 5.04
CA LEU A 203 4.16 1.16 4.42
C LEU A 203 2.84 1.93 4.51
N ASP A 204 1.70 1.27 4.30
CA ASP A 204 0.37 1.89 4.45
C ASP A 204 0.12 2.36 5.89
N MET A 205 0.44 1.54 6.89
CA MET A 205 0.31 1.92 8.31
C MET A 205 1.17 3.14 8.65
N ASN A 206 2.45 3.14 8.23
CA ASN A 206 3.36 4.26 8.46
C ASN A 206 2.86 5.55 7.78
N ASN A 207 2.40 5.43 6.53
CA ASN A 207 1.86 6.56 5.78
C ASN A 207 0.59 7.14 6.42
N LYS A 208 -0.31 6.29 6.94
CA LYS A 208 -1.51 6.72 7.66
C LYS A 208 -1.19 7.44 8.96
N ALA A 209 -0.24 6.92 9.75
CA ALA A 209 0.21 7.58 10.98
C ALA A 209 0.80 8.97 10.68
N LEU A 210 1.62 9.07 9.63
CA LEU A 210 2.21 10.35 9.20
C LEU A 210 1.13 11.32 8.65
N ASP A 211 0.16 10.83 7.88
CA ASP A 211 -0.98 11.61 7.40
C ASP A 211 -1.76 12.22 8.57
N GLU A 212 -2.07 11.41 9.58
CA GLU A 212 -2.77 11.86 10.79
C GLU A 212 -1.96 12.93 11.55
N GLN A 213 -0.67 12.70 11.76
CA GLN A 213 0.22 13.65 12.43
C GLN A 213 0.27 15.00 11.70
N LEU A 214 0.46 14.98 10.38
CA LEU A 214 0.54 16.21 9.58
C LEU A 214 -0.80 16.96 9.56
N ARG A 215 -1.93 16.24 9.48
CA ARG A 215 -3.24 16.87 9.56
C ARG A 215 -3.47 17.57 10.88
N GLN A 216 -3.11 16.93 12.00
CA GLN A 216 -3.18 17.57 13.32
C GLN A 216 -2.29 18.81 13.38
N GLN A 217 -1.05 18.71 12.87
CA GLN A 217 -0.09 19.82 12.84
C GLN A 217 -0.59 21.04 12.05
N PHE A 218 -1.26 20.82 10.91
CA PHE A 218 -1.74 21.89 10.03
C PHE A 218 -3.22 22.24 10.22
N ASN A 219 -3.88 21.69 11.25
CA ASN A 219 -5.31 21.86 11.50
C ASN A 219 -6.20 21.51 10.29
N ILE A 220 -5.87 20.39 9.63
CA ILE A 220 -6.61 19.87 8.47
C ILE A 220 -7.57 18.78 8.96
N PRO A 221 -8.83 18.77 8.49
CA PRO A 221 -9.78 17.73 8.88
C PRO A 221 -9.25 16.31 8.60
N PRO A 222 -9.52 15.34 9.51
CA PRO A 222 -9.18 13.95 9.28
C PRO A 222 -9.75 13.43 7.95
N TYR A 223 -8.98 12.59 7.26
CA TYR A 223 -9.43 11.95 6.04
C TYR A 223 -10.67 11.08 6.31
N ARG A 224 -11.71 11.22 5.48
CA ARG A 224 -12.94 10.43 5.56
C ARG A 224 -13.07 9.56 4.32
N TYR A 225 -13.41 8.30 4.57
CA TYR A 225 -13.66 7.27 3.57
C TYR A 225 -15.07 7.36 2.99
#